data_AF-A0A7W0RMX3-F1
#
_entry.id   AF-A0A7W0RMX3-F1
#
_cell.length_a   1.000
_cell.length_b   1.000
_cell.length_c   1.000
_cell.angle_alpha   90.00
_cell.angle_beta   90.00
_cell.angle_gamma   90.00
#
_symmetry.space_group_name_H-M   'P 1'
#
loop_
_entity.id
_entity.type
_entity.pdbx_description
1 polymer ?
#
loop_
_entity_poly.entity_id
_entity_poly.type
_entity_poly.pdbx_seq_one_letter_code
_entity_poly.pdbx_strand_id
1 'polypeptide(L)'
;MASEWHYRLGERELGPIAYRELIQLVRDGTVREDDLVRAEWPMDWQRADSVVGLFHMARRQESPAAPEHNGVSAEATAADDASPIFPACSSSRSWLPQLLSVLFRRSADSSSCSPPSVAVVGHRNREEVPETASAAQTQAAFVADRNDIFEVCGDIAISEKSEDETTEAASASGADEWAKTMADALQAARARDAALAREQERERSQDRVRGVVHFLLRGAVGVVIHPIMLLFGWIADAGGAKARDRVAAGIATLERWSPRPGILRMGFKLGTAIIAANLAAFGVLSWSDRQALRFPGTGSEMGRTFPIIGECGPAEFGLLVFHVALFAGIAAYGVAAVMEANADD
;
A
#
# COMPACT_ATOMS: atom_id res chain seq x y z
N MET A 1 14.27 -8.52 0.64
CA MET A 1 15.70 -8.36 0.97
C MET A 1 16.25 -9.75 1.09
N ALA A 2 17.26 -10.09 0.32
CA ALA A 2 17.82 -11.44 0.33
C ALA A 2 18.40 -11.76 1.70
N SER A 3 18.18 -13.00 2.15
CA SER A 3 18.60 -13.47 3.48
C SER A 3 20.06 -13.89 3.53
N GLU A 4 20.67 -14.27 2.39
CA GLU A 4 21.93 -15.01 2.34
C GLU A 4 22.97 -14.34 1.43
N TRP A 5 23.94 -13.66 2.03
CA TRP A 5 24.98 -12.95 1.29
C TRP A 5 26.23 -13.80 1.13
N HIS A 6 26.89 -13.65 -0.01
CA HIS A 6 28.23 -14.17 -0.25
C HIS A 6 29.17 -13.00 -0.53
N TYR A 7 30.44 -13.14 -0.15
CA TYR A 7 31.48 -12.17 -0.44
C TYR A 7 32.75 -12.88 -0.93
N ARG A 8 33.60 -12.16 -1.66
CA ARG A 8 34.83 -12.68 -2.23
C ARG A 8 36.02 -11.86 -1.75
N LEU A 9 36.98 -12.52 -1.12
CA LEU A 9 38.27 -11.95 -0.74
C LEU A 9 39.34 -12.52 -1.69
N GLY A 10 39.72 -11.72 -2.67
CA GLY A 10 40.57 -12.17 -3.78
C GLY A 10 39.86 -13.26 -4.60
N GLU A 11 40.41 -14.48 -4.61
CA GLU A 11 39.85 -15.61 -5.37
C GLU A 11 38.94 -16.53 -4.56
N ARG A 12 38.84 -16.32 -3.24
CA ARG A 12 38.06 -17.22 -2.37
C ARG A 12 36.66 -16.69 -2.13
N GLU A 13 35.65 -17.49 -2.48
CA GLU A 13 34.25 -17.22 -2.14
C GLU A 13 33.96 -17.69 -0.70
N LEU A 14 33.30 -16.83 0.08
CA LEU A 14 32.92 -17.07 1.47
C LEU A 14 31.41 -16.79 1.63
N GLY A 15 30.70 -17.65 2.37
CA GLY A 15 29.26 -17.55 2.61
C GLY A 15 28.55 -18.92 2.57
N PRO A 16 27.22 -18.96 2.75
CA PRO A 16 26.32 -17.81 2.96
C PRO A 16 26.42 -17.21 4.37
N ILE A 17 26.32 -15.89 4.48
CA ILE A 17 26.26 -15.12 5.75
C ILE A 17 25.05 -14.20 5.78
N ALA A 18 24.58 -13.82 6.97
CA ALA A 18 23.48 -12.87 7.08
C ALA A 18 23.93 -11.44 6.69
N TYR A 19 23.02 -10.60 6.19
CA TYR A 19 23.35 -9.19 5.86
C TYR A 19 23.93 -8.41 7.07
N ARG A 20 23.50 -8.75 8.30
CA ARG A 20 24.05 -8.15 9.52
C ARG A 20 25.51 -8.54 9.76
N GLU A 21 25.88 -9.78 9.49
CA GLU A 21 27.27 -10.24 9.58
C GLU A 21 28.13 -9.57 8.51
N LEU A 22 27.58 -9.39 7.29
CA LEU A 22 28.26 -8.63 6.24
C LEU A 22 28.53 -7.18 6.67
N ILE A 23 27.58 -6.51 7.33
CA ILE A 23 27.78 -5.18 7.91
C ILE A 23 28.91 -5.20 8.95
N GLN A 24 28.96 -6.25 9.79
CA GLN A 24 30.00 -6.38 10.81
C GLN A 24 31.39 -6.58 10.18
N LEU A 25 31.50 -7.41 9.15
CA LEU A 25 32.75 -7.59 8.40
C LEU A 25 33.24 -6.30 7.73
N VAL A 26 32.31 -5.45 7.27
CA VAL A 26 32.65 -4.11 6.75
C VAL A 26 33.15 -3.19 7.87
N ARG A 27 32.57 -3.26 9.07
CA ARG A 27 33.06 -2.49 10.25
C ARG A 27 34.43 -2.94 10.70
N ASP A 28 34.63 -4.25 10.75
CA ASP A 28 35.90 -4.85 11.15
C ASP A 28 36.99 -4.61 10.09
N GLY A 29 36.65 -3.98 8.95
CA GLY A 29 37.57 -3.68 7.86
C GLY A 29 37.99 -4.92 7.06
N THR A 30 37.32 -6.05 7.28
CA THR A 30 37.57 -7.31 6.56
C THR A 30 37.05 -7.21 5.13
N VAL A 31 35.89 -6.59 4.93
CA VAL A 31 35.31 -6.30 3.61
C VAL A 31 35.50 -4.82 3.26
N ARG A 32 36.17 -4.56 2.16
CA ARG A 32 36.48 -3.22 1.63
C ARG A 32 35.47 -2.81 0.55
N GLU A 33 35.52 -1.54 0.15
CA GLU A 33 34.61 -0.94 -0.85
C GLU A 33 34.72 -1.58 -2.24
N ASP A 34 35.89 -2.12 -2.57
CA ASP A 34 36.22 -2.77 -3.85
C ASP A 34 35.94 -4.28 -3.87
N ASP A 35 35.69 -4.91 -2.72
CA ASP A 35 35.39 -6.33 -2.64
C ASP A 35 34.05 -6.67 -3.30
N LEU A 36 33.94 -7.89 -3.83
CA LEU A 36 32.74 -8.36 -4.51
C LEU A 36 31.80 -9.05 -3.53
N VAL A 37 30.53 -8.67 -3.56
CA VAL A 37 29.45 -9.24 -2.77
C VAL A 37 28.27 -9.61 -3.67
N ARG A 38 27.47 -10.61 -3.29
CA ARG A 38 26.20 -10.94 -3.95
C ARG A 38 25.16 -11.37 -2.92
N ALA A 39 23.90 -11.06 -3.21
CA ALA A 39 22.81 -11.19 -2.27
C ALA A 39 22.16 -12.58 -2.24
N GLU A 40 22.28 -13.36 -3.31
CA GLU A 40 21.75 -14.73 -3.43
C GLU A 40 22.34 -15.36 -4.71
N TRP A 41 22.53 -16.68 -4.76
CA TRP A 41 22.79 -17.35 -6.05
C TRP A 41 21.48 -17.40 -6.84
N PRO A 42 21.41 -16.98 -8.13
CA PRO A 42 22.49 -16.79 -9.10
C PRO A 42 22.78 -15.32 -9.46
N MET A 43 22.58 -14.37 -8.54
CA MET A 43 22.78 -12.94 -8.84
C MET A 43 24.24 -12.65 -9.18
N ASP A 44 24.45 -11.65 -10.05
CA ASP A 44 25.78 -11.18 -10.42
C ASP A 44 26.54 -10.63 -9.22
N TRP A 45 27.86 -10.81 -9.24
CA TRP A 45 28.77 -10.20 -8.27
C TRP A 45 28.81 -8.69 -8.48
N GLN A 46 28.60 -7.95 -7.40
CA GLN A 46 28.62 -6.49 -7.40
C GLN A 46 29.62 -5.97 -6.37
N ARG A 47 30.23 -4.81 -6.61
CA ARG A 47 31.16 -4.19 -5.64
C ARG A 47 30.43 -3.84 -4.35
N ALA A 48 31.07 -4.00 -3.20
CA ALA A 48 30.46 -3.75 -1.90
C ALA A 48 29.92 -2.31 -1.79
N ASP A 49 30.63 -1.33 -2.37
CA ASP A 49 30.21 0.08 -2.36
C ASP A 49 28.92 0.36 -3.15
N SER A 50 28.59 -0.48 -4.12
CA SER A 50 27.35 -0.39 -4.90
C SER A 50 26.11 -0.89 -4.13
N VAL A 51 26.32 -1.60 -3.01
CA VAL A 51 25.23 -2.10 -2.17
C VAL A 51 24.67 -0.97 -1.32
N VAL A 52 23.50 -0.47 -1.72
CA VAL A 52 22.83 0.65 -1.06
C VAL A 52 22.63 0.37 0.43
N GLY A 53 23.25 1.22 1.25
CA GLY A 53 23.09 1.20 2.70
C GLY A 53 24.12 0.34 3.45
N LEU A 54 24.93 -0.49 2.79
CA LEU A 54 25.90 -1.37 3.47
C LEU A 54 26.90 -0.56 4.32
N PHE A 55 27.63 0.36 3.70
CA PHE A 55 28.60 1.22 4.40
C PHE A 55 27.93 2.26 5.30
N HIS A 56 26.74 2.75 4.95
CA HIS A 56 26.00 3.67 5.80
C HIS A 56 25.58 3.00 7.11
N MET A 57 25.11 1.75 7.06
CA MET A 57 24.75 0.98 8.25
C MET A 57 25.98 0.58 9.07
N ALA A 58 27.11 0.29 8.42
CA ALA A 58 28.38 0.05 9.11
C ALA A 58 28.79 1.26 9.97
N ARG A 59 28.69 2.49 9.44
CA ARG A 59 29.08 3.71 10.16
C ARG A 59 28.10 4.15 11.26
N ARG A 60 26.83 3.75 11.22
CA ARG A 60 25.76 4.33 12.07
C ARG A 60 25.68 3.81 13.52
N GLN A 61 26.29 2.66 13.86
CA GLN A 61 26.16 2.08 15.21
C GLN A 61 27.29 2.45 16.19
N GLU A 62 28.29 3.23 15.78
CA GLU A 62 29.24 3.82 16.73
C GLU A 62 28.66 5.05 17.45
N SER A 63 27.35 5.13 17.62
CA SER A 63 26.84 5.94 18.72
C SER A 63 27.09 5.10 19.97
N PRO A 64 28.15 5.38 20.76
CA PRO A 64 28.43 4.61 21.96
C PRO A 64 27.13 4.56 22.75
N ALA A 65 26.70 3.34 23.08
CA ALA A 65 25.56 3.11 23.96
C ALA A 65 25.71 4.14 25.08
N ALA A 66 24.74 5.07 25.15
CA ALA A 66 24.75 6.12 26.15
C ALA A 66 25.10 5.43 27.48
N PRO A 67 26.13 5.92 28.19
CA PRO A 67 26.69 5.20 29.34
C PRO A 67 25.52 4.77 30.22
N GLU A 68 25.34 3.46 30.35
CA GLU A 68 24.29 2.89 31.18
C GLU A 68 24.41 3.57 32.54
N HIS A 69 23.42 4.41 32.85
CA HIS A 69 23.36 5.18 34.07
C HIS A 69 22.96 4.19 35.18
N ASN A 70 23.85 3.27 35.50
CA ASN A 70 23.84 2.50 36.72
C ASN A 70 24.21 3.46 37.85
N GLY A 71 23.20 4.08 38.45
CA GLY A 71 23.45 4.95 39.58
C GLY A 71 22.25 5.76 40.04
N VAL A 72 21.59 5.22 41.07
CA VAL A 72 20.82 5.93 42.09
C VAL A 72 19.33 6.13 41.78
N SER A 73 18.59 5.10 42.18
CA SER A 73 17.26 5.24 42.76
C SER A 73 17.35 6.19 43.96
N ALA A 74 16.80 7.40 43.83
CA ALA A 74 16.54 8.30 44.94
C ALA A 74 15.15 8.93 44.73
N GLU A 75 14.21 8.36 45.47
CA GLU A 75 13.24 9.07 46.29
C GLU A 75 12.42 10.19 45.64
N ALA A 76 11.17 9.83 45.36
CA ALA A 76 10.07 10.73 45.12
C ALA A 76 9.96 11.81 46.19
N THR A 77 9.97 13.08 45.77
CA THR A 77 9.21 14.11 46.46
C THR A 77 8.37 14.88 45.45
N ALA A 78 7.06 14.82 45.69
CA ALA A 78 6.03 15.55 45.00
C ALA A 78 6.08 17.04 45.37
N ALA A 79 5.89 17.89 44.35
CA ALA A 79 5.33 19.25 44.38
C ALA A 79 5.82 19.93 43.10
N ASP A 80 4.99 20.22 42.11
CA ASP A 80 3.94 21.25 42.09
C ASP A 80 4.32 22.23 40.97
N ASP A 81 3.29 22.65 40.27
CA ASP A 81 3.18 23.93 39.56
C ASP A 81 3.86 24.17 38.19
N ALA A 82 3.04 24.84 37.36
CA ALA A 82 3.36 25.68 36.21
C ALA A 82 3.82 25.04 34.89
N SER A 83 2.83 24.73 34.05
CA SER A 83 2.92 24.74 32.59
C SER A 83 3.50 26.07 32.03
N PRO A 84 4.28 26.01 30.94
CA PRO A 84 4.22 27.04 29.92
C PRO A 84 3.73 26.47 28.58
N ILE A 85 2.50 26.86 28.23
CA ILE A 85 2.10 27.41 26.93
C ILE A 85 2.98 26.98 25.75
N PHE A 86 2.63 25.86 25.11
CA PHE A 86 2.99 25.66 23.70
C PHE A 86 2.02 26.49 22.84
N PRO A 87 2.50 27.37 21.94
CA PRO A 87 1.63 28.07 21.02
C PRO A 87 1.05 27.07 20.04
N ALA A 88 -0.28 26.96 20.03
CA ALA A 88 -1.02 26.25 19.01
C ALA A 88 -0.63 26.78 17.62
N CYS A 89 -0.20 25.90 16.72
CA CYS A 89 -0.13 26.18 15.29
C CYS A 89 -1.56 26.38 14.76
N SER A 90 -2.07 27.61 14.85
CA SER A 90 -3.37 28.00 14.32
C SER A 90 -3.26 29.25 13.45
N SER A 91 -2.59 29.18 12.29
CA SER A 91 -2.77 30.21 11.24
C SER A 91 -2.19 29.80 9.89
N SER A 92 -2.98 29.11 9.06
CA SER A 92 -2.76 29.05 7.61
C SER A 92 -4.09 28.96 6.84
N ARG A 93 -5.02 29.89 7.12
CA ARG A 93 -6.33 29.99 6.43
C ARG A 93 -6.58 31.33 5.74
N SER A 94 -5.56 31.99 5.20
CA SER A 94 -5.74 33.28 4.49
C SER A 94 -5.48 33.27 2.98
N TRP A 95 -5.03 32.18 2.37
CA TRP A 95 -4.76 32.15 0.92
C TRP A 95 -6.01 31.81 0.08
N LEU A 96 -6.96 31.06 0.65
CA LEU A 96 -8.20 30.64 -0.03
C LEU A 96 -9.10 31.80 -0.54
N PRO A 97 -9.27 32.92 0.19
CA PRO A 97 -10.05 34.06 -0.30
C PRO A 97 -9.39 34.77 -1.49
N GLN A 98 -8.05 34.81 -1.54
CA GLN A 98 -7.32 35.46 -2.63
C GLN A 98 -7.39 34.65 -3.93
N LEU A 99 -7.30 33.32 -3.85
CA LEU A 99 -7.40 32.45 -5.03
C LEU A 99 -8.81 32.47 -5.67
N LEU A 100 -9.87 32.50 -4.85
CA LEU A 100 -11.25 32.58 -5.34
C LEU A 100 -11.57 33.92 -6.01
N SER A 101 -10.95 35.02 -5.58
CA SER A 101 -11.17 36.34 -6.18
C SER A 101 -10.66 36.47 -7.62
N VAL A 102 -9.65 35.68 -7.99
CA VAL A 102 -9.07 35.68 -9.36
C VAL A 102 -9.92 34.82 -10.31
N LEU A 103 -10.52 33.74 -9.82
CA LEU A 103 -11.29 32.81 -10.65
C LEU A 103 -12.73 33.27 -10.93
N PHE A 104 -13.31 34.13 -10.09
CA PHE A 104 -14.72 34.56 -10.23
C PHE A 104 -14.94 35.97 -10.82
N ARG A 105 -13.89 36.65 -11.30
CA ARG A 105 -14.00 38.03 -11.82
C ARG A 105 -14.40 38.14 -13.31
N ARG A 106 -14.92 37.08 -13.93
CA ARG A 106 -15.31 37.10 -15.35
C ARG A 106 -16.57 36.28 -15.61
N SER A 107 -17.71 36.68 -15.04
CA SER A 107 -19.03 36.19 -15.47
C SER A 107 -20.18 37.05 -14.91
N ALA A 108 -20.12 38.36 -15.10
CA ALA A 108 -21.25 39.25 -14.84
C ALA A 108 -21.36 40.23 -16.00
N ASP A 109 -21.88 39.75 -17.13
CA ASP A 109 -22.60 40.54 -18.13
C ASP A 109 -23.23 39.58 -19.16
N SER A 110 -24.37 39.00 -18.78
CA SER A 110 -25.35 38.46 -19.73
C SER A 110 -26.69 38.30 -19.02
N SER A 111 -27.37 39.42 -18.80
CA SER A 111 -28.76 39.47 -18.38
C SER A 111 -29.71 39.27 -19.56
N SER A 112 -30.87 38.70 -19.24
CA SER A 112 -32.15 38.64 -19.98
C SER A 112 -32.35 37.49 -20.98
N CYS A 113 -33.08 36.46 -20.54
CA CYS A 113 -34.47 36.21 -20.96
C CYS A 113 -35.00 34.91 -20.31
N SER A 114 -36.09 35.03 -19.54
CA SER A 114 -36.90 33.91 -19.00
C SER A 114 -38.24 33.82 -19.77
N PRO A 115 -39.15 32.88 -19.47
CA PRO A 115 -39.32 31.60 -20.18
C PRO A 115 -40.75 31.44 -20.73
N PRO A 116 -41.16 30.21 -21.12
CA PRO A 116 -42.46 29.77 -20.59
C PRO A 116 -42.49 28.36 -20.00
N SER A 117 -43.42 28.25 -19.05
CA SER A 117 -43.90 27.12 -18.27
C SER A 117 -44.50 25.97 -19.08
N VAL A 118 -44.25 24.72 -18.67
CA VAL A 118 -45.13 23.57 -18.94
C VAL A 118 -45.23 22.67 -17.71
N ALA A 119 -46.41 22.10 -17.55
CA ALA A 119 -47.05 21.63 -16.35
C ALA A 119 -46.64 20.24 -15.84
N VAL A 120 -46.98 20.08 -14.56
CA VAL A 120 -47.02 18.88 -13.72
C VAL A 120 -47.98 17.83 -14.27
N VAL A 121 -47.55 16.57 -14.37
CA VAL A 121 -48.41 15.37 -14.27
C VAL A 121 -47.66 14.32 -13.46
N GLY A 122 -48.25 13.91 -12.34
CA GLY A 122 -47.72 12.88 -11.47
C GLY A 122 -48.10 11.47 -11.91
N HIS A 123 -47.35 10.48 -11.43
CA HIS A 123 -47.88 9.16 -11.14
C HIS A 123 -47.13 8.49 -9.98
N ARG A 124 -47.93 7.92 -9.10
CA ARG A 124 -47.65 7.26 -7.83
C ARG A 124 -47.84 5.75 -8.04
N ASN A 125 -46.93 4.92 -7.52
CA ASN A 125 -47.04 3.47 -7.18
C ASN A 125 -45.69 3.15 -6.49
N ARG A 126 -45.52 2.78 -5.20
CA ARG A 126 -46.15 1.83 -4.25
C ARG A 126 -46.09 0.37 -4.71
N GLU A 127 -45.08 -0.33 -4.20
CA GLU A 127 -44.92 -1.77 -3.91
C GLU A 127 -43.39 -2.01 -3.76
N GLU A 128 -42.82 -2.86 -2.93
CA GLU A 128 -43.23 -3.69 -1.81
C GLU A 128 -41.91 -4.07 -1.10
N VAL A 129 -41.94 -4.17 0.23
CA VAL A 129 -40.83 -4.64 1.06
C VAL A 129 -40.87 -6.17 1.10
N PRO A 130 -39.71 -6.84 1.08
CA PRO A 130 -39.60 -8.05 1.88
C PRO A 130 -38.46 -7.99 2.91
N GLU A 131 -38.84 -8.53 4.06
CA GLU A 131 -38.10 -8.83 5.27
C GLU A 131 -36.94 -9.82 5.08
N THR A 132 -35.87 -9.54 5.84
CA THR A 132 -35.02 -10.44 6.64
C THR A 132 -34.83 -11.91 6.22
N ALA A 133 -33.56 -12.31 6.05
CA ALA A 133 -32.97 -13.48 6.72
C ALA A 133 -31.47 -13.68 6.41
N SER A 134 -30.78 -14.23 7.40
CA SER A 134 -29.50 -14.97 7.32
C SER A 134 -28.19 -14.20 7.48
N ALA A 135 -27.96 -13.73 8.70
CA ALA A 135 -26.64 -13.65 9.31
C ALA A 135 -26.46 -14.87 10.23
N ALA A 136 -25.88 -15.97 9.73
CA ALA A 136 -25.33 -17.06 10.54
C ALA A 136 -24.63 -18.12 9.66
N GLN A 137 -23.36 -17.91 9.28
CA GLN A 137 -22.47 -19.02 8.86
C GLN A 137 -21.01 -18.57 8.68
N THR A 138 -20.30 -18.24 9.77
CA THR A 138 -18.81 -18.23 9.77
C THR A 138 -18.22 -18.39 11.18
N GLN A 139 -18.57 -19.47 11.87
CA GLN A 139 -17.92 -19.89 13.12
C GLN A 139 -17.91 -21.43 13.22
N ALA A 140 -17.15 -22.11 12.36
CA ALA A 140 -16.96 -23.55 12.45
C ALA A 140 -15.66 -24.05 11.77
N ALA A 141 -14.58 -23.26 11.79
CA ALA A 141 -13.31 -23.64 11.14
C ALA A 141 -12.05 -23.41 12.00
N PHE A 142 -12.18 -23.19 13.31
CA PHE A 142 -11.04 -22.82 14.17
C PHE A 142 -10.81 -23.73 15.40
N VAL A 143 -11.34 -24.96 15.42
CA VAL A 143 -11.19 -25.88 16.59
C VAL A 143 -10.64 -27.26 16.20
N ALA A 144 -10.17 -27.46 14.97
CA ALA A 144 -9.60 -28.74 14.53
C ALA A 144 -8.06 -28.82 14.56
N ASP A 145 -7.36 -27.75 14.95
CA ASP A 145 -5.89 -27.66 14.86
C ASP A 145 -5.27 -27.38 16.24
N ARG A 146 -5.56 -28.25 17.22
CA ARG A 146 -5.00 -28.12 18.58
C ARG A 146 -4.76 -29.46 19.29
N ASN A 147 -4.73 -30.57 18.54
CA ASN A 147 -4.45 -31.91 19.11
C ASN A 147 -3.12 -32.54 18.68
N ASP A 148 -2.32 -31.90 17.83
CA ASP A 148 -1.05 -32.48 17.33
C ASP A 148 0.21 -32.07 18.14
N ILE A 149 0.06 -31.40 19.30
CA ILE A 149 1.21 -30.93 20.10
C ILE A 149 1.55 -31.86 21.28
N PHE A 150 0.78 -32.93 21.53
CA PHE A 150 1.03 -33.83 22.67
C PHE A 150 1.72 -35.17 22.34
N GLU A 151 2.14 -35.40 21.09
CA GLU A 151 2.74 -36.68 20.67
C GLU A 151 4.29 -36.68 20.62
N VAL A 152 4.96 -35.64 21.14
CA VAL A 152 6.45 -35.53 21.13
C VAL A 152 7.06 -35.56 22.54
N CYS A 153 6.40 -36.22 23.50
CA CYS A 153 6.96 -36.46 24.84
C CYS A 153 6.80 -37.91 25.33
N GLY A 154 6.58 -38.87 24.42
CA GLY A 154 6.77 -40.29 24.71
C GLY A 154 8.22 -40.66 24.46
N ASP A 155 8.83 -41.42 25.37
CA ASP A 155 10.15 -42.08 25.24
C ASP A 155 11.38 -41.39 25.87
N ILE A 156 11.21 -40.68 26.98
CA ILE A 156 12.29 -40.59 27.98
C ILE A 156 12.12 -41.77 28.94
N ALA A 157 12.67 -42.92 28.53
CA ALA A 157 12.86 -44.07 29.41
C ALA A 157 13.81 -43.67 30.54
N ILE A 158 13.23 -43.46 31.72
CA ILE A 158 13.97 -43.27 32.97
C ILE A 158 14.66 -44.60 33.29
N SER A 159 15.92 -44.72 32.89
CA SER A 159 16.80 -45.79 33.32
C SER A 159 17.16 -45.53 34.79
N GLU A 160 16.40 -46.16 35.66
CA GLU A 160 16.60 -46.19 37.10
C GLU A 160 17.87 -46.99 37.42
N LYS A 161 19.02 -46.30 37.38
CA LYS A 161 20.30 -46.86 37.81
C LYS A 161 20.60 -46.41 39.23
N SER A 162 20.52 -47.39 40.13
CA SER A 162 20.82 -47.31 41.55
C SER A 162 22.25 -46.83 41.83
N GLU A 163 22.34 -45.92 42.80
CA GLU A 163 23.37 -45.77 43.83
C GLU A 163 24.81 -45.48 43.37
N ASP A 164 25.31 -44.27 43.69
CA ASP A 164 26.44 -44.15 44.62
C ASP A 164 26.60 -42.70 45.12
N GLU A 165 26.79 -42.62 46.42
CA GLU A 165 26.73 -41.46 47.30
C GLU A 165 28.03 -40.64 47.22
N THR A 166 28.22 -39.79 46.20
CA THR A 166 29.29 -38.76 46.20
C THR A 166 29.06 -37.62 45.19
N THR A 167 28.06 -36.73 45.34
CA THR A 167 28.04 -35.45 44.58
C THR A 167 27.00 -34.47 45.12
N GLU A 168 27.36 -33.63 46.11
CA GLU A 168 26.47 -32.56 46.59
C GLU A 168 26.87 -31.16 46.06
N ALA A 169 28.02 -31.03 45.37
CA ALA A 169 28.52 -29.74 44.89
C ALA A 169 28.37 -29.50 43.36
N ALA A 170 27.89 -30.49 42.60
CA ALA A 170 27.78 -30.39 41.13
C ALA A 170 26.39 -29.95 40.62
N SER A 171 25.34 -29.97 41.45
CA SER A 171 23.95 -29.73 40.99
C SER A 171 23.61 -28.24 40.77
N ALA A 172 24.33 -27.32 41.41
CA ALA A 172 24.04 -25.89 41.28
C ALA A 172 24.48 -25.30 39.92
N SER A 173 25.55 -25.81 39.30
CA SER A 173 26.07 -25.26 38.04
C SER A 173 25.22 -25.65 36.82
N GLY A 174 24.57 -26.82 36.84
CA GLY A 174 23.72 -27.28 35.73
C GLY A 174 22.40 -26.54 35.60
N ALA A 175 21.88 -25.97 36.71
CA ALA A 175 20.63 -25.22 36.71
C ALA A 175 20.75 -23.90 35.94
N ASP A 176 21.86 -23.19 36.08
CA ASP A 176 22.10 -21.92 35.38
C ASP A 176 22.32 -22.13 33.87
N GLU A 177 23.04 -23.18 33.48
CA GLU A 177 23.27 -23.52 32.07
C GLU A 177 21.97 -23.92 31.37
N TRP A 178 21.11 -24.69 32.05
CA TRP A 178 19.80 -25.07 31.55
C TRP A 178 18.84 -23.87 31.44
N ALA A 179 18.84 -22.97 32.43
CA ALA A 179 18.04 -21.75 32.39
C ALA A 179 18.42 -20.86 31.18
N LYS A 180 19.72 -20.77 30.89
CA LYS A 180 20.22 -20.03 29.71
C LYS A 180 19.80 -20.68 28.40
N THR A 181 19.94 -22.00 28.26
CA THR A 181 19.50 -22.71 27.04
C THR A 181 17.99 -22.59 26.82
N MET A 182 17.19 -22.62 27.89
CA MET A 182 15.74 -22.40 27.80
C MET A 182 15.40 -20.97 27.37
N ALA A 183 16.11 -19.96 27.90
CA ALA A 183 15.91 -18.57 27.53
C ALA A 183 16.25 -18.32 26.04
N ASP A 184 17.37 -18.87 25.58
CA ASP A 184 17.82 -18.78 24.19
C ASP A 184 16.81 -19.48 23.24
N ALA A 185 16.31 -20.66 23.63
CA ALA A 185 15.29 -21.38 22.88
C ALA A 185 13.97 -20.60 22.78
N LEU A 186 13.53 -19.99 23.89
CA LEU A 186 12.32 -19.17 23.93
C LEU A 186 12.46 -17.91 23.06
N GLN A 187 13.65 -17.30 23.05
CA GLN A 187 13.95 -16.14 22.21
C GLN A 187 13.99 -16.51 20.72
N ALA A 188 14.56 -17.66 20.38
CA ALA A 188 14.53 -18.20 19.02
C ALA A 188 13.10 -18.51 18.55
N ALA A 189 12.25 -19.05 19.42
CA ALA A 189 10.82 -19.29 19.11
C ALA A 189 10.08 -17.97 18.83
N ARG A 190 10.23 -16.96 19.68
CA ARG A 190 9.64 -15.62 19.46
C ARG A 190 10.11 -14.97 18.16
N ALA A 191 11.37 -15.17 17.78
CA ALA A 191 11.91 -14.66 16.53
C ALA A 191 11.27 -15.33 15.30
N ARG A 192 10.99 -16.64 15.37
CA ARG A 192 10.28 -17.38 14.31
C ARG A 192 8.84 -16.89 14.17
N ASP A 193 8.12 -16.73 15.28
CA ASP A 193 6.74 -16.22 15.25
C ASP A 193 6.65 -14.82 14.66
N ALA A 194 7.61 -13.94 15.00
CA ALA A 194 7.69 -12.61 14.42
C ALA A 194 8.03 -12.62 12.92
N ALA A 195 8.78 -13.63 12.45
CA ALA A 195 9.07 -13.79 11.02
C ALA A 195 7.81 -14.23 10.24
N LEU A 196 7.08 -15.23 10.75
CA LEU A 196 5.83 -15.70 10.16
C LEU A 196 4.76 -14.61 10.10
N ALA A 197 4.64 -13.79 11.16
CA ALA A 197 3.70 -12.67 11.17
C ALA A 197 3.98 -11.65 10.04
N ARG A 198 5.25 -11.37 9.74
CA ARG A 198 5.63 -10.45 8.64
C ARG A 198 5.34 -11.05 7.27
N GLU A 199 5.50 -12.35 7.11
CA GLU A 199 5.19 -13.05 5.87
C GLU A 199 3.68 -13.02 5.60
N GLN A 200 2.87 -13.29 6.61
CA GLN A 200 1.41 -13.22 6.52
C GLN A 200 0.92 -11.79 6.21
N GLU A 201 1.60 -10.76 6.72
CA GLU A 201 1.27 -9.37 6.39
C GLU A 201 1.59 -9.03 4.93
N ARG A 202 2.69 -9.57 4.38
CA ARG A 202 3.03 -9.42 2.95
C ARG A 202 1.96 -10.06 2.07
N GLU A 203 1.51 -11.27 2.38
CA GLU A 203 0.46 -11.94 1.61
C GLU A 203 -0.85 -11.13 1.62
N ARG A 204 -1.29 -10.67 2.80
CA ARG A 204 -2.48 -9.80 2.91
C ARG A 204 -2.34 -8.49 2.14
N SER A 205 -1.13 -7.93 2.06
CA SER A 205 -0.87 -6.73 1.27
C SER A 205 -0.96 -7.01 -0.23
N GLN A 206 -0.42 -8.14 -0.68
CA GLN A 206 -0.44 -8.56 -2.07
C GLN A 206 -1.85 -8.88 -2.54
N ASP A 207 -2.66 -9.52 -1.70
CA ASP A 207 -4.08 -9.79 -1.98
C ASP A 207 -4.90 -8.49 -2.06
N ARG A 208 -4.62 -7.50 -1.21
CA ARG A 208 -5.24 -6.17 -1.31
C ARG A 208 -4.91 -5.50 -2.64
N VAL A 209 -3.64 -5.52 -3.06
CA VAL A 209 -3.23 -4.94 -4.35
C VAL A 209 -3.90 -5.68 -5.50
N ARG A 210 -3.92 -7.02 -5.47
CA ARG A 210 -4.55 -7.84 -6.51
C ARG A 210 -6.06 -7.58 -6.59
N GLY A 211 -6.73 -7.41 -5.45
CA GLY A 211 -8.14 -7.04 -5.38
C GLY A 211 -8.43 -5.68 -6.02
N VAL A 212 -7.62 -4.66 -5.74
CA VAL A 212 -7.77 -3.32 -6.34
C VAL A 212 -7.52 -3.34 -7.84
N VAL A 213 -6.45 -4.02 -8.30
CA VAL A 213 -6.16 -4.17 -9.73
C VAL A 213 -7.30 -4.91 -10.43
N HIS A 214 -7.81 -5.99 -9.83
CA HIS A 214 -8.93 -6.73 -10.39
C HIS A 214 -10.21 -5.88 -10.44
N PHE A 215 -10.48 -5.04 -9.44
CA PHE A 215 -11.64 -4.14 -9.44
C PHE A 215 -11.53 -3.08 -10.54
N LEU A 216 -10.37 -2.43 -10.68
CA LEU A 216 -10.12 -1.45 -11.74
C LEU A 216 -10.19 -2.08 -13.14
N LEU A 217 -9.62 -3.27 -13.30
CA LEU A 217 -9.69 -4.01 -14.56
C LEU A 217 -11.14 -4.40 -14.88
N ARG A 218 -11.92 -4.90 -13.91
CA ARG A 218 -13.36 -5.19 -14.10
C ARG A 218 -14.17 -3.92 -14.39
N GLY A 219 -13.83 -2.78 -13.80
CA GLY A 219 -14.45 -1.50 -14.11
C GLY A 219 -14.17 -1.06 -15.55
N ALA A 220 -12.92 -1.09 -15.97
CA ALA A 220 -12.51 -0.73 -17.33
C ALA A 220 -13.07 -1.71 -18.39
N VAL A 221 -12.96 -3.02 -18.11
CA VAL A 221 -13.55 -4.09 -18.94
C VAL A 221 -15.07 -3.98 -18.96
N GLY A 222 -15.74 -3.70 -17.84
CA GLY A 222 -17.20 -3.53 -17.81
C GLY A 222 -17.66 -2.33 -18.64
N VAL A 223 -16.94 -1.21 -18.59
CA VAL A 223 -17.29 -0.01 -19.35
C VAL A 223 -16.98 -0.17 -20.85
N VAL A 224 -15.94 -0.90 -21.22
CA VAL A 224 -15.51 -1.03 -22.63
C VAL A 224 -16.01 -2.32 -23.28
N ILE A 225 -15.88 -3.46 -22.62
CA ILE A 225 -16.21 -4.79 -23.17
C ILE A 225 -17.70 -5.10 -23.04
N HIS A 226 -18.43 -4.60 -22.05
CA HIS A 226 -19.88 -4.86 -21.98
C HIS A 226 -20.66 -4.28 -23.18
N PRO A 227 -20.43 -3.02 -23.63
CA PRO A 227 -21.06 -2.55 -24.86
C PRO A 227 -20.60 -3.31 -26.10
N ILE A 228 -19.33 -3.76 -26.15
CA ILE A 228 -18.81 -4.60 -27.24
C ILE A 228 -19.47 -5.99 -27.24
N MET A 229 -19.64 -6.63 -26.08
CA MET A 229 -20.30 -7.94 -25.95
C MET A 229 -21.79 -7.86 -26.28
N LEU A 230 -22.48 -6.77 -25.91
CA LEU A 230 -23.86 -6.53 -26.35
C LEU A 230 -23.94 -6.36 -27.87
N LEU A 231 -22.96 -5.67 -28.46
CA LEU A 231 -22.82 -5.54 -29.92
C LEU A 231 -22.60 -6.92 -30.58
N PHE A 232 -21.69 -7.74 -30.05
CA PHE A 232 -21.36 -9.06 -30.59
C PHE A 232 -22.46 -10.10 -30.36
N GLY A 233 -23.15 -10.11 -29.22
CA GLY A 233 -24.30 -10.98 -28.95
C GLY A 233 -25.45 -10.68 -29.91
N TRP A 234 -25.66 -9.40 -30.22
CA TRP A 234 -26.63 -8.98 -31.23
C TRP A 234 -26.23 -9.38 -32.66
N ILE A 235 -24.92 -9.38 -32.99
CA ILE A 235 -24.40 -9.87 -34.29
C ILE A 235 -24.50 -11.40 -34.39
N ALA A 236 -24.23 -12.14 -33.31
CA ALA A 236 -24.20 -13.59 -33.29
C ALA A 236 -25.59 -14.24 -33.38
N ASP A 237 -26.61 -13.63 -32.74
CA ASP A 237 -28.02 -14.06 -32.86
C ASP A 237 -28.62 -13.76 -34.25
N ALA A 238 -27.87 -13.03 -35.08
CA ALA A 238 -28.35 -12.56 -36.37
C ALA A 238 -28.13 -13.58 -37.50
N GLY A 239 -27.34 -14.65 -37.33
CA GLY A 239 -26.69 -15.56 -38.30
C GLY A 239 -27.48 -16.24 -39.45
N GLY A 240 -28.48 -15.61 -40.05
CA GLY A 240 -29.00 -15.92 -41.40
C GLY A 240 -28.80 -14.72 -42.35
N ALA A 241 -29.25 -14.75 -43.60
CA ALA A 241 -29.15 -13.59 -44.50
C ALA A 241 -29.84 -12.31 -43.93
N LYS A 242 -30.80 -12.50 -43.01
CA LYS A 242 -31.41 -11.44 -42.19
C LYS A 242 -30.42 -10.79 -41.19
N ALA A 243 -29.26 -11.39 -40.93
CA ALA A 243 -28.17 -10.85 -40.11
C ALA A 243 -27.67 -9.55 -40.65
N ARG A 244 -27.39 -9.53 -41.96
CA ARG A 244 -26.80 -8.38 -42.62
C ARG A 244 -27.78 -7.23 -42.68
N ASP A 245 -29.06 -7.52 -42.90
CA ASP A 245 -30.11 -6.49 -42.88
C ASP A 245 -30.37 -5.99 -41.46
N ARG A 246 -30.30 -6.85 -40.43
CA ARG A 246 -30.41 -6.41 -39.04
C ARG A 246 -29.18 -5.63 -38.60
N VAL A 247 -27.96 -6.07 -38.94
CA VAL A 247 -26.69 -5.35 -38.72
C VAL A 247 -26.70 -4.01 -39.44
N ALA A 248 -27.10 -3.96 -40.70
CA ALA A 248 -27.28 -2.70 -41.43
C ALA A 248 -28.38 -1.85 -40.81
N ALA A 249 -29.48 -2.44 -40.32
CA ALA A 249 -30.54 -1.69 -39.62
C ALA A 249 -30.08 -1.20 -38.25
N GLY A 250 -29.25 -1.93 -37.50
CA GLY A 250 -28.72 -1.48 -36.22
C GLY A 250 -27.54 -0.53 -36.37
N ILE A 251 -26.74 -0.64 -37.43
CA ILE A 251 -25.80 0.42 -37.85
C ILE A 251 -26.59 1.67 -38.26
N ALA A 252 -27.65 1.53 -39.04
CA ALA A 252 -28.54 2.66 -39.39
C ALA A 252 -29.31 3.19 -38.17
N THR A 253 -29.57 2.37 -37.15
CA THR A 253 -30.18 2.79 -35.88
C THR A 253 -29.16 3.46 -34.98
N LEU A 254 -27.90 3.01 -34.98
CA LEU A 254 -26.74 3.65 -34.35
C LEU A 254 -26.40 4.97 -35.04
N GLU A 255 -26.48 5.07 -36.37
CA GLU A 255 -26.39 6.31 -37.13
C GLU A 255 -27.58 7.23 -36.81
N ARG A 256 -28.79 6.67 -36.63
CA ARG A 256 -29.98 7.40 -36.20
C ARG A 256 -29.95 7.80 -34.71
N TRP A 257 -29.14 7.15 -33.87
CA TRP A 257 -28.79 7.55 -32.49
C TRP A 257 -27.51 8.42 -32.42
N SER A 258 -26.74 8.46 -33.51
CA SER A 258 -25.62 9.36 -33.77
C SER A 258 -25.97 10.59 -34.66
N PRO A 259 -27.16 11.23 -34.60
CA PRO A 259 -27.46 12.35 -35.49
C PRO A 259 -27.07 13.70 -34.87
N ARG A 260 -26.38 13.70 -33.72
CA ARG A 260 -25.84 14.93 -33.15
C ARG A 260 -24.33 14.84 -33.12
N PRO A 261 -23.60 15.51 -34.05
CA PRO A 261 -22.14 15.61 -34.00
C PRO A 261 -21.64 16.02 -32.60
N GLY A 262 -22.46 16.72 -31.81
CA GLY A 262 -22.17 17.06 -30.43
C GLY A 262 -21.97 15.88 -29.46
N ILE A 263 -22.58 14.70 -29.66
CA ILE A 263 -22.47 13.60 -28.68
C ILE A 263 -21.09 12.93 -28.73
N LEU A 264 -20.57 12.66 -29.93
CA LEU A 264 -19.21 12.10 -30.09
C LEU A 264 -18.16 13.09 -29.60
N ARG A 265 -18.33 14.38 -29.91
CA ARG A 265 -17.47 15.48 -29.42
C ARG A 265 -17.51 15.56 -27.89
N MET A 266 -18.70 15.51 -27.29
CA MET A 266 -18.86 15.50 -25.83
C MET A 266 -18.27 14.24 -25.19
N GLY A 267 -18.46 13.08 -25.81
CA GLY A 267 -17.92 11.79 -25.36
C GLY A 267 -16.39 11.78 -25.38
N PHE A 268 -15.77 12.32 -26.43
CA PHE A 268 -14.31 12.45 -26.51
C PHE A 268 -13.74 13.36 -25.41
N LYS A 269 -14.36 14.53 -25.18
CA LYS A 269 -13.94 15.44 -24.10
C LYS A 269 -14.08 14.80 -22.73
N LEU A 270 -15.23 14.15 -22.47
CA LEU A 270 -15.49 13.48 -21.20
C LEU A 270 -14.54 12.30 -20.99
N GLY A 271 -14.31 11.49 -22.02
CA GLY A 271 -13.39 10.36 -21.98
C GLY A 271 -11.95 10.80 -21.69
N THR A 272 -11.47 11.81 -22.40
CA THR A 272 -10.11 12.38 -22.18
C THR A 272 -9.98 12.95 -20.77
N ALA A 273 -11.01 13.63 -20.25
CA ALA A 273 -11.02 14.15 -18.88
C ALA A 273 -10.96 13.04 -17.82
N ILE A 274 -11.74 11.97 -17.99
CA ILE A 274 -11.75 10.82 -17.07
C ILE A 274 -10.37 10.13 -17.07
N ILE A 275 -9.80 9.89 -18.26
CA ILE A 275 -8.48 9.25 -18.38
C ILE A 275 -7.41 10.11 -17.69
N ALA A 276 -7.39 11.43 -17.95
CA ALA A 276 -6.42 12.34 -17.34
C ALA A 276 -6.55 12.39 -15.81
N ALA A 277 -7.78 12.43 -15.27
CA ALA A 277 -8.02 12.43 -13.83
C ALA A 277 -7.48 11.15 -13.16
N ASN A 278 -7.71 9.98 -13.76
CA ASN A 278 -7.23 8.71 -13.24
C ASN A 278 -5.69 8.60 -13.31
N LEU A 279 -5.08 9.05 -14.41
CA LEU A 279 -3.62 9.08 -14.54
C LEU A 279 -2.98 10.00 -13.52
N ALA A 280 -3.58 11.15 -13.24
CA ALA A 280 -3.10 12.08 -12.22
C ALA A 280 -3.20 11.47 -10.82
N ALA A 281 -4.33 10.85 -10.46
CA ALA A 281 -4.49 10.15 -9.19
C ALA A 281 -3.46 9.02 -9.02
N PHE A 282 -3.27 8.21 -10.07
CA PHE A 282 -2.27 7.14 -10.10
C PHE A 282 -0.84 7.68 -9.95
N GLY A 283 -0.52 8.79 -10.61
CA GLY A 283 0.76 9.47 -10.49
C GLY A 283 1.06 9.89 -9.05
N VAL A 284 0.10 10.49 -8.35
CA VAL A 284 0.24 10.90 -6.95
C VAL A 284 0.40 9.69 -6.02
N LEU A 285 -0.41 8.64 -6.21
CA LEU A 285 -0.33 7.42 -5.40
C LEU A 285 1.03 6.73 -5.56
N SER A 286 1.46 6.53 -6.81
CA SER A 286 2.75 5.88 -7.10
C SER A 286 3.95 6.71 -6.64
N TRP A 287 3.84 8.04 -6.62
CA TRP A 287 4.86 8.91 -6.04
C TRP A 287 4.92 8.75 -4.52
N SER A 288 3.77 8.74 -3.84
CA SER A 288 3.68 8.54 -2.39
C SER A 288 4.34 7.23 -1.97
N ASP A 289 4.09 6.14 -2.72
CA ASP A 289 4.69 4.84 -2.42
C ASP A 289 6.22 4.87 -2.57
N ARG A 290 6.74 5.54 -3.62
CA ARG A 290 8.19 5.70 -3.81
C ARG A 290 8.86 6.52 -2.72
N GLN A 291 8.17 7.51 -2.16
CA GLN A 291 8.70 8.33 -1.07
C GLN A 291 8.67 7.59 0.26
N ALA A 292 7.62 6.79 0.51
CA ALA A 292 7.57 5.91 1.67
C ALA A 292 8.77 4.94 1.71
N LEU A 293 9.26 4.52 0.54
CA LEU A 293 10.48 3.70 0.42
C LEU A 293 11.78 4.48 0.66
N ARG A 294 11.83 5.78 0.37
CA ARG A 294 13.03 6.62 0.57
C ARG A 294 13.22 7.00 2.03
N PHE A 295 12.14 7.23 2.76
CA PHE A 295 12.17 7.68 4.15
C PHE A 295 11.30 6.74 5.00
N PRO A 296 11.82 5.56 5.39
CA PRO A 296 11.09 4.66 6.26
C PRO A 296 10.88 5.32 7.62
N GLY A 297 9.63 5.69 7.90
CA GLY A 297 9.24 6.28 9.19
C GLY A 297 9.51 5.32 10.33
N THR A 298 10.00 5.83 11.46
CA THR A 298 10.37 5.03 12.65
C THR A 298 9.21 4.80 13.62
N GLY A 299 7.99 5.23 13.29
CA GLY A 299 6.81 5.20 14.17
C GLY A 299 5.56 4.63 13.49
N SER A 300 4.71 3.99 14.29
CA SER A 300 3.62 3.09 13.90
C SER A 300 2.39 3.74 13.23
N GLU A 301 2.45 5.02 12.85
CA GLU A 301 1.40 5.65 12.05
C GLU A 301 2.01 6.10 10.73
N MET A 302 1.86 5.28 9.69
CA MET A 302 2.29 5.59 8.33
C MET A 302 1.47 6.75 7.76
N GLY A 303 1.83 7.98 8.14
CA GLY A 303 1.42 9.18 7.44
C GLY A 303 1.86 9.08 5.99
N ARG A 304 0.93 9.30 5.04
CA ARG A 304 1.30 9.39 3.63
C ARG A 304 1.85 10.76 3.37
N THR A 305 2.95 10.84 2.62
CA THR A 305 3.53 12.12 2.22
C THR A 305 2.94 12.58 0.89
N PHE A 306 2.70 13.89 0.77
CA PHE A 306 2.23 14.55 -0.45
C PHE A 306 3.30 15.51 -0.98
N PRO A 307 3.51 15.65 -2.31
CA PRO A 307 4.67 16.33 -2.91
C PRO A 307 5.01 17.73 -2.41
N ILE A 308 4.01 18.49 -1.97
CA ILE A 308 4.17 19.91 -1.61
C ILE A 308 3.83 20.14 -0.12
N ILE A 309 2.97 19.31 0.45
CA ILE A 309 2.35 19.55 1.77
C ILE A 309 3.06 18.76 2.88
N GLY A 310 3.79 17.70 2.53
CA GLY A 310 4.48 16.85 3.50
C GLY A 310 3.59 15.74 4.02
N GLU A 311 3.73 15.38 5.30
CA GLU A 311 2.93 14.33 5.92
C GLU A 311 1.46 14.74 6.04
N CYS A 312 0.56 13.88 5.59
CA CYS A 312 -0.88 14.12 5.63
C CYS A 312 -1.56 12.94 6.30
N GLY A 313 -2.65 13.23 7.03
CA GLY A 313 -3.55 12.19 7.50
C GLY A 313 -4.22 11.45 6.33
N PRO A 314 -4.72 10.22 6.52
CA PRO A 314 -5.35 9.44 5.44
C PRO A 314 -6.52 10.17 4.76
N ALA A 315 -7.33 10.90 5.53
CA ALA A 315 -8.47 11.67 5.01
C ALA A 315 -8.02 12.89 4.18
N GLU A 316 -7.03 13.63 4.68
CA GLU A 316 -6.46 14.79 3.97
C GLU A 316 -5.78 14.37 2.67
N PHE A 317 -5.04 13.26 2.72
CA PHE A 317 -4.41 12.67 1.54
C PHE A 317 -5.45 12.30 0.47
N GLY A 318 -6.53 11.61 0.86
CA GLY A 318 -7.61 11.27 -0.05
C GLY A 318 -8.26 12.50 -0.70
N LEU A 319 -8.48 13.55 0.09
CA LEU A 319 -9.02 14.82 -0.39
C LEU A 319 -8.06 15.49 -1.39
N LEU A 320 -6.76 15.53 -1.10
CA LEU A 320 -5.75 16.12 -2.00
C LEU A 320 -5.64 15.37 -3.32
N VAL A 321 -5.63 14.03 -3.29
CA VAL A 321 -5.65 13.20 -4.51
C VAL A 321 -6.89 13.49 -5.35
N PHE A 322 -8.06 13.60 -4.71
CA PHE A 322 -9.30 13.96 -5.40
C PHE A 322 -9.21 15.34 -6.08
N HIS A 323 -8.68 16.35 -5.40
CA HIS A 323 -8.51 17.69 -5.97
C HIS A 323 -7.56 17.67 -7.17
N VAL A 324 -6.42 16.98 -7.07
CA VAL A 324 -5.47 16.86 -8.20
C VAL A 324 -6.11 16.17 -9.38
N ALA A 325 -6.85 15.07 -9.15
CA ALA A 325 -7.57 14.37 -10.21
C ALA A 325 -8.63 15.27 -10.87
N LEU A 326 -9.39 16.03 -10.08
CA LEU A 326 -10.39 16.97 -10.56
C LEU A 326 -9.77 18.08 -11.42
N PHE A 327 -8.68 18.71 -10.94
CA PHE A 327 -7.97 19.75 -11.70
C PHE A 327 -7.38 19.20 -13.00
N ALA A 328 -6.79 18.00 -12.97
CA ALA A 328 -6.27 17.34 -14.18
C ALA A 328 -7.39 17.03 -15.19
N GLY A 329 -8.56 16.57 -14.72
CA GLY A 329 -9.73 16.33 -15.56
C GLY A 329 -10.26 17.60 -16.22
N ILE A 330 -10.41 18.69 -15.46
CA ILE A 330 -10.85 20.01 -15.97
C ILE A 330 -9.86 20.54 -17.01
N ALA A 331 -8.55 20.46 -16.72
CA ALA A 331 -7.51 20.91 -17.65
C ALA A 331 -7.53 20.09 -18.95
N ALA A 332 -7.62 18.76 -18.86
CA ALA A 332 -7.70 17.89 -20.02
C ALA A 332 -8.97 18.13 -20.86
N TYR A 333 -10.10 18.38 -20.21
CA TYR A 333 -11.33 18.80 -20.89
C TYR A 333 -11.14 20.10 -21.67
N GLY A 334 -10.51 21.10 -21.06
CA GLY A 334 -10.20 22.39 -21.69
C GLY A 334 -9.28 22.25 -22.90
N VAL A 335 -8.20 21.46 -22.77
CA VAL A 335 -7.29 21.15 -23.89
C VAL A 335 -8.03 20.45 -25.02
N ALA A 336 -8.87 19.45 -24.72
CA ALA A 336 -9.67 18.78 -25.73
C ALA A 336 -10.63 19.74 -26.44
N ALA A 337 -11.19 20.71 -25.74
CA ALA A 337 -12.04 21.75 -26.33
C ALA A 337 -11.27 22.72 -27.23
N VAL A 338 -10.05 23.12 -26.85
CA VAL A 338 -9.19 23.98 -27.71
C VAL A 338 -8.72 23.22 -28.94
N MET A 339 -8.34 21.94 -28.80
CA MET A 339 -7.95 21.11 -29.94
C MET A 339 -9.10 20.93 -30.93
N GLU A 340 -10.33 20.80 -30.44
CA GLU A 340 -11.51 20.76 -31.30
C GLU A 340 -11.73 22.08 -32.03
N ALA A 341 -11.64 23.21 -31.33
CA ALA A 341 -11.80 24.53 -31.95
C ALA A 341 -10.77 24.74 -33.09
N ASN A 342 -9.52 24.34 -32.87
CA ASN A 342 -8.47 24.43 -33.88
C ASN A 342 -8.59 23.41 -35.02
N ALA A 343 -9.38 22.34 -34.84
CA ALA A 343 -9.61 21.32 -35.87
C ALA A 343 -10.80 21.66 -36.77
N ASP A 344 -11.68 22.56 -36.32
CA ASP A 344 -12.80 23.10 -37.08
C ASP A 344 -12.40 24.31 -37.96
N ASP A 345 -11.21 24.89 -37.74
CA ASP A 345 -10.57 25.95 -38.56
C ASP A 345 -9.76 25.39 -39.73
#